data_AF-A0A950C1Z3-F1
#
_entry.id   AF-A0A950C1Z3-F1
#
_cell.length_a   1.000
_cell.length_b   1.000
_cell.length_c   1.000
_cell.angle_alpha   90.00
_cell.angle_beta   90.00
_cell.angle_gamma   90.00
#
_symmetry.space_group_name_H-M   'P 1'
#
loop_
_entity.id
_entity.type
_entity.pdbx_description
1 polymer ?
#
loop_
_entity_poly.entity_id
_entity_poly.type
_entity_poly.pdbx_seq_one_letter_code
_entity_poly.pdbx_strand_id
1 'polypeptide(L)'
;MLRGLGRSPFGPRAPFGGSATPNPAESTSAAVESPLPGIPAPPPPPSPPQPARRSEPVKENGPAVEQYETLKRHIHIQLVDRLDMNRVSEMDPKSLRNEIRSIVEHLCDTENPLLNRNERQRLVNEILDETFGFGPLELLLKDDKIGDIMINGPKKIFIEKEGRIQKSEVVFRDSDHLLQIIDRIVSRVGRRVDETSPMVDARLPNGSRFNAIIPPLALDGPVVTIRMFGSRPLSKDDLIRFKAFTPEMLALMEGAMKARLNIVISGGTGSGKTTLLNTLSSFIQSDHRVITIEDA
;
A
#
# COMPACT_ATOMS: atom_id res chain seq x y z
N MET A 1 -78.03 33.05 -4.62
CA MET A 1 -78.43 31.96 -5.53
C MET A 1 -77.41 30.82 -5.35
N LEU A 2 -77.61 29.83 -4.46
CA LEU A 2 -78.39 28.57 -4.58
C LEU A 2 -77.88 27.71 -5.77
N ARG A 3 -77.49 26.43 -5.73
CA ARG A 3 -77.45 25.24 -4.81
C ARG A 3 -76.44 24.23 -5.46
N GLY A 4 -75.85 23.18 -4.88
CA GLY A 4 -76.06 22.45 -3.62
C GLY A 4 -76.32 20.94 -3.86
N LEU A 5 -75.37 20.08 -3.41
CA LEU A 5 -75.55 18.74 -2.75
C LEU A 5 -76.02 17.53 -3.61
N GLY A 6 -75.62 16.26 -3.42
CA GLY A 6 -74.74 15.60 -2.43
C GLY A 6 -74.98 14.07 -2.34
N ARG A 7 -74.00 13.35 -1.77
CA ARG A 7 -74.05 12.09 -0.96
C ARG A 7 -74.20 10.67 -1.58
N SER A 8 -73.48 9.75 -0.93
CA SER A 8 -73.23 8.28 -1.02
C SER A 8 -74.10 7.46 -0.01
N PRO A 9 -73.83 6.20 0.46
CA PRO A 9 -73.20 4.92 -0.04
C PRO A 9 -73.99 3.59 0.33
N PHE A 10 -73.35 2.40 0.13
CA PHE A 10 -73.56 1.02 0.71
C PHE A 10 -74.42 -0.08 -0.01
N GLY A 11 -73.89 -1.34 -0.08
CA GLY A 11 -74.41 -2.58 -0.73
C GLY A 11 -75.45 -3.39 0.09
N PRO A 12 -75.52 -4.77 0.15
CA PRO A 12 -74.99 -5.90 -0.67
C PRO A 12 -76.07 -7.02 -1.00
N ARG A 13 -75.73 -8.15 -1.69
CA ARG A 13 -76.25 -9.55 -1.46
C ARG A 13 -75.93 -10.63 -2.55
N ALA A 14 -75.66 -11.87 -2.11
CA ALA A 14 -75.85 -13.19 -2.79
C ALA A 14 -77.19 -13.85 -2.28
N PRO A 15 -77.62 -15.14 -2.48
CA PRO A 15 -76.98 -16.39 -3.00
C PRO A 15 -77.94 -17.40 -3.75
N PHE A 16 -77.62 -18.72 -3.73
CA PHE A 16 -78.40 -19.99 -4.03
C PHE A 16 -78.03 -20.75 -5.33
N GLY A 17 -77.93 -22.11 -5.38
CA GLY A 17 -78.12 -23.18 -4.39
C GLY A 17 -78.11 -24.61 -5.01
N GLY A 18 -78.19 -25.64 -4.15
CA GLY A 18 -78.71 -27.03 -4.37
C GLY A 18 -77.78 -28.08 -5.03
N SER A 19 -77.69 -29.36 -4.64
CA SER A 19 -78.56 -30.24 -3.82
C SER A 19 -77.86 -31.57 -3.42
N ALA A 20 -78.45 -32.26 -2.43
CA ALA A 20 -78.02 -33.39 -1.59
C ALA A 20 -78.21 -34.83 -2.21
N THR A 21 -77.30 -35.80 -1.99
CA THR A 21 -77.36 -37.06 -1.14
C THR A 21 -78.15 -38.28 -1.69
N PRO A 22 -78.01 -39.56 -1.20
CA PRO A 22 -76.96 -40.27 -0.41
C PRO A 22 -76.68 -41.81 -0.74
N ASN A 23 -75.57 -42.37 -0.19
CA ASN A 23 -75.28 -43.74 0.36
C ASN A 23 -75.34 -45.07 -0.48
N PRO A 24 -74.80 -46.24 -0.02
CA PRO A 24 -73.45 -46.61 0.46
C PRO A 24 -72.93 -48.01 -0.04
N ALA A 25 -71.74 -48.43 0.46
CA ALA A 25 -71.24 -49.80 0.69
C ALA A 25 -70.35 -50.55 -0.36
N GLU A 26 -69.13 -50.86 0.13
CA GLU A 26 -68.27 -52.06 -0.05
C GLU A 26 -67.87 -52.61 -1.44
N SER A 27 -66.56 -52.57 -1.76
CA SER A 27 -65.69 -53.77 -1.74
C SER A 27 -64.26 -53.47 -2.24
N THR A 28 -63.34 -54.26 -1.67
CA THR A 28 -61.88 -54.36 -1.73
C THR A 28 -61.18 -54.26 -3.10
N SER A 29 -60.04 -53.55 -3.13
CA SER A 29 -58.74 -54.09 -3.65
C SER A 29 -57.59 -53.12 -3.35
N ALA A 30 -56.46 -53.69 -2.92
CA ALA A 30 -55.26 -52.98 -2.47
C ALA A 30 -54.39 -52.47 -3.65
N ALA A 31 -53.89 -51.24 -3.54
CA ALA A 31 -52.72 -50.78 -4.29
C ALA A 31 -52.00 -49.64 -3.55
N VAL A 32 -50.95 -50.02 -2.83
CA VAL A 32 -49.68 -49.33 -2.55
C VAL A 32 -49.67 -47.80 -2.69
N GLU A 33 -49.75 -47.12 -1.55
CA GLU A 33 -49.52 -45.69 -1.38
C GLU A 33 -48.01 -45.42 -1.26
N SER A 34 -47.46 -44.65 -2.20
CA SER A 34 -46.05 -44.22 -2.19
C SER A 34 -45.91 -42.92 -1.37
N PRO A 35 -44.96 -42.79 -0.43
CA PRO A 35 -44.84 -41.59 0.39
C PRO A 35 -44.22 -40.43 -0.41
N LEU A 36 -44.76 -39.23 -0.19
CA LEU A 36 -44.19 -37.95 -0.61
C LEU A 36 -42.77 -37.77 -0.04
N PRO A 37 -41.82 -37.20 -0.81
CA PRO A 37 -40.44 -37.02 -0.36
C PRO A 37 -40.33 -35.98 0.77
N GLY A 38 -39.67 -36.39 1.86
CA GLY A 38 -39.42 -35.58 3.04
C GLY A 38 -38.51 -34.37 2.76
N ILE A 39 -38.80 -33.28 3.49
CA ILE A 39 -37.97 -32.07 3.55
C ILE A 39 -36.59 -32.46 4.14
N PRO A 40 -35.46 -32.13 3.48
CA PRO A 40 -34.15 -32.43 4.04
C PRO A 40 -33.87 -31.54 5.26
N ALA A 41 -33.37 -32.16 6.33
CA ALA A 41 -32.91 -31.47 7.53
C ALA A 41 -31.77 -30.48 7.22
N PRO A 42 -31.66 -29.34 7.93
CA PRO A 42 -30.58 -28.39 7.71
C PRO A 42 -29.22 -29.01 8.08
N PRO A 43 -28.13 -28.65 7.37
CA PRO A 43 -26.80 -29.18 7.67
C PRO A 43 -26.32 -28.74 9.05
N PRO A 44 -25.49 -29.54 9.74
CA PRO A 44 -24.93 -29.18 11.03
C PRO A 44 -24.04 -27.93 10.93
N PRO A 45 -23.92 -27.14 12.02
CA PRO A 45 -23.10 -25.93 12.02
C PRO A 45 -21.62 -26.26 11.77
N PRO A 46 -20.87 -25.37 11.09
CA PRO A 46 -19.45 -25.58 10.82
C PRO A 46 -18.67 -25.69 12.13
N SER A 47 -17.73 -26.64 12.16
CA SER A 47 -16.81 -26.85 13.29
C SER A 47 -16.00 -25.58 13.59
N PRO A 48 -15.63 -25.32 14.86
CA PRO A 48 -14.85 -24.14 15.22
C PRO A 48 -13.52 -24.10 14.45
N PRO A 49 -13.03 -22.91 14.07
CA PRO A 49 -11.80 -22.79 13.30
C PRO A 49 -10.63 -23.40 14.09
N GLN A 50 -9.92 -24.34 13.47
CA GLN A 50 -8.65 -24.84 14.01
C GLN A 50 -7.69 -23.65 14.21
N PRO A 51 -6.91 -23.61 15.30
CA PRO A 51 -5.95 -22.55 15.53
C PRO A 51 -5.02 -22.46 14.32
N ALA A 52 -4.88 -21.23 13.79
CA ALA A 52 -4.06 -20.91 12.64
C ALA A 52 -2.73 -21.66 12.73
N ARG A 53 -2.41 -22.43 11.68
CA ARG A 53 -1.08 -23.00 11.50
C ARG A 53 -0.08 -21.87 11.69
N ARG A 54 0.68 -21.95 12.77
CA ARG A 54 1.82 -21.08 13.07
C ARG A 54 2.70 -21.10 11.82
N SER A 55 2.78 -19.97 11.13
CA SER A 55 3.70 -19.80 10.00
C SER A 55 5.09 -20.22 10.47
N GLU A 56 5.65 -21.23 9.82
CA GLU A 56 7.03 -21.67 10.03
C GLU A 56 7.97 -20.46 9.94
N PRO A 57 9.06 -20.44 10.72
CA PRO A 57 10.01 -19.34 10.68
C PRO A 57 10.58 -19.20 9.26
N VAL A 58 10.59 -17.96 8.78
CA VAL A 58 11.19 -17.53 7.52
C VAL A 58 12.61 -18.10 7.44
N LYS A 59 12.92 -18.79 6.34
CA LYS A 59 14.24 -19.36 6.05
C LYS A 59 15.34 -18.33 6.33
N GLU A 60 16.27 -18.69 7.21
CA GLU A 60 17.49 -17.94 7.47
C GLU A 60 18.23 -17.66 6.15
N ASN A 61 18.72 -16.43 6.03
CA ASN A 61 19.53 -15.96 4.91
C ASN A 61 20.72 -16.90 4.68
N GLY A 62 20.95 -17.32 3.44
CA GLY A 62 22.05 -18.24 3.11
C GLY A 62 23.44 -17.67 3.42
N PRO A 63 24.47 -18.54 3.57
CA PRO A 63 25.83 -18.16 4.00
C PRO A 63 26.51 -17.13 3.08
N ALA A 64 26.13 -17.07 1.80
CA ALA A 64 26.66 -16.09 0.84
C ALA A 64 26.18 -14.65 1.10
N VAL A 65 24.95 -14.46 1.58
CA VAL A 65 24.39 -13.14 1.89
C VAL A 65 25.06 -12.57 3.14
N GLU A 66 25.30 -13.42 4.14
CA GLU A 66 25.96 -13.04 5.39
C GLU A 66 27.44 -12.69 5.18
N GLN A 67 28.14 -13.41 4.29
CA GLN A 67 29.50 -13.07 3.88
C GLN A 67 29.59 -11.73 3.15
N TYR A 68 28.63 -11.44 2.26
CA TYR A 68 28.57 -10.16 1.54
C TYR A 68 28.34 -8.99 2.50
N GLU A 69 27.39 -9.10 3.43
CA GLU A 69 27.13 -8.07 4.44
C GLU A 69 28.32 -7.85 5.38
N THR A 70 29.03 -8.93 5.75
CA THR A 70 30.25 -8.84 6.57
C THR A 70 31.37 -8.11 5.83
N LEU A 71 31.60 -8.44 4.55
CA LEU A 71 32.59 -7.78 3.71
C LEU A 71 32.27 -6.30 3.53
N LYS A 72 31.01 -5.97 3.23
CA LYS A 72 30.54 -4.60 3.12
C LYS A 72 30.79 -3.80 4.40
N ARG A 73 30.47 -4.38 5.56
CA ARG A 73 30.74 -3.76 6.87
C ARG A 73 32.22 -3.50 7.08
N HIS A 74 33.08 -4.46 6.73
CA HIS A 74 34.52 -4.33 6.89
C HIS A 74 35.09 -3.20 6.03
N ILE A 75 34.70 -3.16 4.75
CA ILE A 75 35.13 -2.11 3.82
C ILE A 75 34.60 -0.74 4.27
N HIS A 76 33.37 -0.66 4.78
CA HIS A 76 32.81 0.60 5.27
C HIS A 76 33.60 1.16 6.48
N ILE A 77 33.98 0.30 7.43
CA ILE A 77 34.82 0.72 8.58
C ILE A 77 36.18 1.23 8.09
N GLN A 78 36.85 0.49 7.21
CA GLN A 78 38.14 0.94 6.65
C GLN A 78 38.02 2.22 5.83
N LEU A 79 36.89 2.41 5.13
CA LEU A 79 36.64 3.63 4.40
C LEU A 79 36.51 4.83 5.36
N VAL A 80 35.78 4.68 6.47
CA VAL A 80 35.66 5.72 7.50
C VAL A 80 37.01 6.05 8.13
N ASP A 81 37.83 5.03 8.43
CA ASP A 81 39.17 5.23 9.00
C ASP A 81 40.13 5.94 8.04
N ARG A 82 39.99 5.72 6.73
CA ARG A 82 40.80 6.38 5.69
C ARG A 82 40.24 7.73 5.25
N LEU A 83 38.96 8.00 5.55
CA LEU A 83 38.32 9.27 5.25
C LEU A 83 38.66 10.29 6.30
N ASP A 84 39.57 11.19 5.95
CA ASP A 84 39.90 12.34 6.76
C ASP A 84 38.76 13.37 6.68
N MET A 85 37.91 13.45 7.72
CA MET A 85 36.73 14.33 7.79
C MET A 85 37.05 15.80 7.52
N ASN A 86 38.30 16.22 7.73
CA ASN A 86 38.77 17.57 7.42
C ASN A 86 38.84 17.86 5.91
N ARG A 87 39.14 16.85 5.07
CA ARG A 87 39.19 17.00 3.60
C ARG A 87 37.82 16.92 2.95
N VAL A 88 36.90 16.17 3.57
CA VAL A 88 35.50 16.00 3.13
C VAL A 88 34.76 17.35 3.04
N SER A 89 35.13 18.31 3.88
CA SER A 89 34.46 19.61 3.99
C SER A 89 34.88 20.63 2.91
N GLU A 90 36.05 20.45 2.29
CA GLU A 90 36.64 21.42 1.35
C GLU A 90 36.44 21.05 -0.12
N MET A 91 36.01 19.82 -0.41
CA MET A 91 35.93 19.29 -1.77
C MET A 91 34.53 19.45 -2.37
N ASP A 92 34.49 19.63 -3.71
CA ASP A 92 33.24 19.55 -4.45
C ASP A 92 32.61 18.14 -4.31
N PRO A 93 31.27 18.03 -4.17
CA PRO A 93 30.58 16.76 -4.01
C PRO A 93 30.89 15.72 -5.10
N LYS A 94 31.19 16.14 -6.34
CA LYS A 94 31.57 15.21 -7.42
C LYS A 94 32.98 14.66 -7.24
N SER A 95 33.94 15.52 -6.88
CA SER A 95 35.34 15.16 -6.64
C SER A 95 35.47 14.22 -5.46
N LEU A 96 34.77 14.53 -4.36
CA LEU A 96 34.73 13.70 -3.17
C LEU A 96 34.12 12.31 -3.46
N ARG A 97 33.05 12.27 -4.28
CA ARG A 97 32.45 11.00 -4.71
C ARG A 97 33.40 10.14 -5.54
N ASN A 98 34.21 10.76 -6.41
CA ASN A 98 35.20 10.05 -7.23
C ASN A 98 36.38 9.54 -6.39
N GLU A 99 36.85 10.33 -5.42
CA GLU A 99 37.91 9.92 -4.51
C GLU A 99 37.48 8.72 -3.65
N ILE A 100 36.30 8.80 -3.03
CA ILE A 100 35.75 7.67 -2.26
C ILE A 100 35.56 6.44 -3.15
N ARG A 101 35.08 6.60 -4.38
CA ARG A 101 34.98 5.48 -5.33
C ARG A 101 36.33 4.80 -5.52
N SER A 102 37.39 5.57 -5.77
CA SER A 102 38.74 5.02 -5.96
C SER A 102 39.25 4.30 -4.72
N ILE A 103 39.01 4.84 -3.52
CA ILE A 103 39.39 4.21 -2.25
C ILE A 103 38.66 2.87 -2.07
N VAL A 104 37.34 2.84 -2.33
CA VAL A 104 36.53 1.61 -2.19
C VAL A 104 36.94 0.56 -3.23
N GLU A 105 37.23 0.96 -4.46
CA GLU A 105 37.73 0.04 -5.50
C GLU A 105 39.07 -0.59 -5.07
N HIS A 106 40.00 0.20 -4.53
CA HIS A 106 41.26 -0.31 -3.98
C HIS A 106 41.09 -1.21 -2.76
N LEU A 107 40.13 -0.90 -1.87
CA LEU A 107 39.78 -1.76 -0.74
C LEU A 107 39.22 -3.10 -1.21
N CYS A 108 38.38 -3.11 -2.26
CA CYS A 108 37.87 -4.34 -2.85
C CYS A 108 39.00 -5.21 -3.44
N ASP A 109 40.03 -4.60 -4.06
CA ASP A 109 41.20 -5.33 -4.57
C ASP A 109 42.02 -5.99 -3.45
N THR A 110 42.08 -5.36 -2.28
CA THR A 110 42.91 -5.82 -1.16
C THR A 110 42.21 -6.88 -0.33
N GLU A 111 40.92 -6.70 -0.04
CA GLU A 111 40.17 -7.53 0.91
C GLU A 111 39.53 -8.77 0.26
N ASN A 112 39.11 -8.69 -1.01
CA ASN A 112 38.54 -9.85 -1.70
C ASN A 112 38.68 -9.79 -3.24
N PRO A 113 39.79 -10.32 -3.79
CA PRO A 113 40.04 -10.34 -5.23
C PRO A 113 39.05 -11.18 -6.04
N LEU A 114 38.25 -12.03 -5.39
CA LEU A 114 37.37 -13.00 -6.03
C LEU A 114 36.00 -12.43 -6.43
N LEU A 115 35.69 -11.20 -6.03
CA LEU A 115 34.45 -10.54 -6.45
C LEU A 115 34.43 -10.36 -7.98
N ASN A 116 33.32 -10.75 -8.60
CA ASN A 116 33.15 -10.48 -10.03
C ASN A 116 32.91 -8.98 -10.27
N ARG A 117 33.07 -8.53 -11.53
CA ARG A 117 32.95 -7.10 -11.88
C ARG A 117 31.59 -6.49 -11.50
N ASN A 118 30.51 -7.27 -11.60
CA ASN A 118 29.15 -6.80 -11.28
C ASN A 118 28.95 -6.68 -9.75
N GLU A 119 29.42 -7.65 -8.98
CA GLU A 119 29.39 -7.64 -7.51
C GLU A 119 30.21 -6.48 -6.96
N ARG A 120 31.40 -6.25 -7.53
CA ARG A 120 32.22 -5.09 -7.18
C ARG A 120 31.51 -3.79 -7.46
N GLN A 121 30.95 -3.61 -8.66
CA GLN A 121 30.26 -2.37 -9.01
C GLN A 121 29.05 -2.14 -8.11
N ARG A 122 28.32 -3.22 -7.76
CA ARG A 122 27.22 -3.18 -6.81
C ARG A 122 27.70 -2.74 -5.42
N LEU A 123 28.76 -3.33 -4.89
CA LEU A 123 29.32 -3.01 -3.59
C LEU A 123 29.82 -1.56 -3.50
N VAL A 124 30.53 -1.10 -4.54
CA VAL A 124 30.97 0.30 -4.66
C VAL A 124 29.77 1.25 -4.65
N ASN A 125 28.74 0.97 -5.43
CA ASN A 125 27.55 1.81 -5.48
C ASN A 125 26.80 1.81 -4.14
N GLU A 126 26.68 0.66 -3.48
CA GLU A 126 26.05 0.56 -2.17
C GLU A 126 26.82 1.34 -1.10
N ILE A 127 28.15 1.27 -1.08
CA ILE A 127 28.98 2.04 -0.12
C ILE A 127 28.92 3.54 -0.41
N LEU A 128 28.91 3.95 -1.68
CA LEU A 128 28.72 5.35 -2.05
C LEU A 128 27.33 5.86 -1.63
N ASP A 129 26.29 5.05 -1.81
CA ASP A 129 24.93 5.40 -1.39
C ASP A 129 24.79 5.40 0.15
N GLU A 130 25.57 4.59 0.87
CA GLU A 130 25.68 4.63 2.34
C GLU A 130 26.42 5.90 2.82
N THR A 131 27.48 6.29 2.11
CA THR A 131 28.30 7.46 2.46
C THR A 131 27.60 8.79 2.11
N PHE A 132 26.98 8.88 0.93
CA PHE A 132 26.40 10.12 0.41
C PHE A 132 24.90 10.10 0.18
N GLY A 133 24.30 8.93 0.02
CA GLY A 133 22.87 8.76 -0.27
C GLY A 133 22.04 8.56 0.99
N PHE A 134 20.94 7.83 0.84
CA PHE A 134 20.08 7.39 1.94
C PHE A 134 20.38 5.93 2.36
N GLY A 135 21.57 5.43 2.05
CA GLY A 135 22.01 4.08 2.40
C GLY A 135 21.07 2.99 1.87
N PRO A 136 20.68 2.00 2.69
CA PRO A 136 19.79 0.92 2.27
C PRO A 136 18.46 1.42 1.68
N LEU A 137 17.99 2.59 2.11
CA LEU A 137 16.73 3.18 1.65
C LEU A 137 16.77 3.54 0.16
N GLU A 138 17.94 3.85 -0.39
CA GLU A 138 18.11 4.24 -1.80
C GLU A 138 17.62 3.15 -2.77
N LEU A 139 17.80 1.88 -2.40
CA LEU A 139 17.32 0.73 -3.19
C LEU A 139 15.78 0.71 -3.28
N LEU A 140 15.10 1.12 -2.22
CA LEU A 140 13.64 1.17 -2.16
C LEU A 140 13.11 2.43 -2.85
N LEU A 141 13.79 3.56 -2.70
CA LEU A 141 13.39 4.82 -3.31
C LEU A 141 13.52 4.82 -4.85
N LYS A 142 14.39 3.97 -5.41
CA LYS A 142 14.58 3.79 -6.85
C LYS A 142 13.55 2.86 -7.52
N ASP A 143 12.76 2.09 -6.76
CA ASP A 143 11.76 1.18 -7.31
C ASP A 143 10.40 1.88 -7.45
N ASP A 144 10.07 2.30 -8.68
CA ASP A 144 8.81 2.99 -9.03
C ASP A 144 7.54 2.16 -8.74
N LYS A 145 7.68 0.85 -8.47
CA LYS A 145 6.54 -0.01 -8.11
C LYS A 145 6.15 0.08 -6.63
N ILE A 146 6.99 0.69 -5.80
CA ILE A 146 6.74 0.83 -4.36
C ILE A 146 5.88 2.08 -4.12
N GLY A 147 4.72 1.88 -3.47
CA GLY A 147 3.81 2.95 -3.09
C GLY A 147 4.13 3.56 -1.73
N ASP A 148 4.33 2.70 -0.72
CA ASP A 148 4.62 3.09 0.66
C ASP A 148 5.79 2.26 1.21
N ILE A 149 6.63 2.89 2.04
CA ILE A 149 7.73 2.27 2.78
C ILE A 149 7.48 2.50 4.27
N MET A 150 7.44 1.44 5.06
CA MET A 150 7.23 1.46 6.50
C MET A 150 8.41 0.78 7.20
N ILE A 151 9.12 1.51 8.05
CA ILE A 151 10.30 1.05 8.77
C ILE A 151 9.95 1.05 10.25
N ASN A 152 9.80 -0.14 10.84
CA ASN A 152 9.49 -0.33 12.25
C ASN A 152 10.74 -0.80 13.01
N GLY A 153 11.81 0.00 12.92
CA GLY A 153 13.16 -0.36 13.38
C GLY A 153 14.05 -0.95 12.28
N PRO A 154 15.36 -1.13 12.57
CA PRO A 154 16.39 -1.34 11.54
C PRO A 154 16.25 -2.64 10.74
N LYS A 155 15.61 -3.68 11.30
CA LYS A 155 15.47 -5.01 10.68
C LYS A 155 14.03 -5.33 10.24
N LYS A 156 13.07 -4.43 10.49
CA LYS A 156 11.65 -4.64 10.21
C LYS A 156 11.16 -3.59 9.22
N ILE A 157 11.44 -3.82 7.94
CA ILE A 157 11.02 -2.93 6.85
C ILE A 157 9.93 -3.62 6.04
N PHE A 158 8.86 -2.90 5.78
CA PHE A 158 7.73 -3.32 4.97
C PHE A 158 7.57 -2.33 3.82
N ILE A 159 7.18 -2.85 2.67
CA ILE A 159 6.89 -2.05 1.48
C ILE A 159 5.52 -2.43 0.97
N GLU A 160 4.76 -1.43 0.49
CA GLU A 160 3.57 -1.66 -0.31
C GLU A 160 3.97 -1.70 -1.78
N LYS A 161 3.74 -2.83 -2.42
CA LYS A 161 3.95 -3.01 -3.86
C LYS A 161 2.67 -3.56 -4.48
N GLU A 162 2.15 -2.86 -5.49
CA GLU A 162 0.91 -3.24 -6.18
C GLU A 162 -0.29 -3.47 -5.22
N GLY A 163 -0.42 -2.64 -4.18
CA GLY A 163 -1.53 -2.72 -3.22
C GLY A 163 -1.37 -3.79 -2.14
N ARG A 164 -0.21 -4.46 -2.06
CA ARG A 164 0.07 -5.50 -1.05
C ARG A 164 1.27 -5.11 -0.20
N ILE A 165 1.10 -5.24 1.11
CA ILE A 165 2.19 -5.07 2.07
C ILE A 165 3.02 -6.34 2.11
N GLN A 166 4.34 -6.21 1.93
CA GLN A 166 5.29 -7.31 2.02
C GLN A 166 6.54 -6.88 2.80
N LYS A 167 7.20 -7.82 3.45
CA LYS A 167 8.47 -7.57 4.15
C LYS A 167 9.58 -7.38 3.10
N SER A 168 10.40 -6.34 3.27
CA SER A 168 11.55 -6.10 2.41
C SER A 168 12.75 -6.97 2.83
N GLU A 169 13.59 -7.33 1.86
CA GLU A 169 14.90 -7.96 2.10
C GLU A 169 15.95 -6.94 2.55
N VAL A 170 15.73 -5.67 2.21
CA VAL A 170 16.60 -4.57 2.62
C VAL A 170 16.50 -4.39 4.13
N VAL A 171 17.65 -4.24 4.79
CA VAL A 171 17.76 -3.97 6.24
C VAL A 171 18.77 -2.86 6.51
N PHE A 172 18.56 -2.10 7.58
CA PHE A 172 19.59 -1.24 8.15
C PHE A 172 20.51 -2.07 9.03
N ARG A 173 21.74 -1.57 9.25
CA ARG A 173 22.74 -2.23 10.09
C ARG A 173 22.25 -2.36 11.54
N ASP A 174 21.86 -1.24 12.13
CA ASP A 174 21.45 -1.06 13.52
C ASP A 174 20.58 0.20 13.63
N SER A 175 20.08 0.49 14.84
CA SER A 175 19.22 1.65 15.09
C SER A 175 19.97 2.97 14.88
N ASP A 176 21.26 3.02 15.23
CA ASP A 176 22.09 4.22 15.07
C ASP A 176 22.28 4.60 13.60
N HIS A 177 22.47 3.59 12.74
CA HIS A 177 22.53 3.78 11.29
C HIS A 177 21.22 4.36 10.75
N LEU A 178 20.06 3.86 11.23
CA LEU A 178 18.77 4.42 10.84
C LEU A 178 18.60 5.87 11.31
N LEU A 179 19.01 6.20 12.55
CA LEU A 179 19.01 7.57 13.07
C LEU A 179 19.89 8.51 12.23
N GLN A 180 21.09 8.08 11.85
CA GLN A 180 21.99 8.86 11.00
C GLN A 180 21.36 9.18 9.63
N ILE A 181 20.63 8.22 9.05
CA ILE A 181 19.93 8.43 7.77
C ILE A 181 18.74 9.38 7.95
N ILE A 182 17.96 9.24 9.03
CA ILE A 182 16.87 10.15 9.36
C ILE A 182 17.40 11.58 9.49
N ASP A 183 18.46 11.78 10.27
CA ASP A 183 19.07 13.11 10.48
C ASP A 183 19.57 13.72 9.16
N ARG A 184 20.21 12.91 8.31
CA ARG A 184 20.67 13.35 6.98
C ARG A 184 19.52 13.78 6.07
N ILE A 185 18.41 13.03 6.06
CA ILE A 185 17.20 13.38 5.29
C ILE A 185 16.63 14.71 5.79
N VAL A 186 16.42 14.80 7.10
CA VAL A 186 15.76 15.92 7.78
C VAL A 186 16.60 17.20 7.63
N SER A 187 17.92 17.09 7.77
CA SER A 187 18.88 18.18 7.55
C SER A 187 18.85 18.71 6.11
N ARG A 188 18.74 17.83 5.10
CA ARG A 188 18.63 18.24 3.69
C ARG A 188 17.33 18.99 3.37
N VAL A 189 16.25 18.69 4.09
CA VAL A 189 14.95 19.36 3.93
C VAL A 189 14.86 20.62 4.82
N GLY A 190 15.88 20.92 5.61
CA GLY A 190 15.91 22.09 6.50
C GLY A 190 14.99 21.95 7.72
N ARG A 191 14.74 20.71 8.15
CA ARG A 191 13.99 20.38 9.37
C ARG A 191 14.95 19.90 10.46
N ARG A 192 14.45 19.69 11.68
CA ARG A 192 15.23 19.14 12.81
C ARG A 192 14.43 18.02 13.46
N VAL A 193 15.13 17.00 13.93
CA VAL A 193 14.58 15.90 14.73
C VAL A 193 15.61 15.52 15.78
N ASP A 194 15.24 15.64 17.06
CA ASP A 194 16.13 15.39 18.19
C ASP A 194 15.31 14.94 19.41
N GLU A 195 15.94 14.62 20.53
CA GLU A 195 15.24 14.12 21.73
C GLU A 195 14.20 15.12 22.28
N THR A 196 14.33 16.42 21.98
CA THR A 196 13.36 17.45 22.39
C THR A 196 12.20 17.58 21.41
N SER A 197 12.45 17.28 20.13
CA SER A 197 11.46 17.25 19.05
C SER A 197 11.54 15.91 18.29
N PRO A 198 11.08 14.80 18.90
CA PRO A 198 11.32 13.44 18.42
C PRO A 198 10.42 12.99 17.26
N MET A 199 9.66 13.89 16.66
CA MET A 199 8.81 13.62 15.50
C MET A 199 9.02 14.69 14.43
N VAL A 200 9.04 14.28 13.18
CA VAL A 200 9.20 15.19 12.04
C VAL A 200 8.39 14.74 10.84
N ASP A 201 7.73 15.72 10.21
CA ASP A 201 7.10 15.59 8.90
C ASP A 201 7.87 16.45 7.89
N ALA A 202 8.19 15.84 6.75
CA ALA A 202 9.00 16.46 5.71
C ALA A 202 8.54 16.01 4.31
N ARG A 203 9.00 16.75 3.30
CA ARG A 203 8.83 16.39 1.89
C ARG A 203 10.20 16.18 1.26
N LEU A 204 10.42 14.98 0.72
CA LEU A 204 11.66 14.65 0.04
C LEU A 204 11.78 15.42 -1.29
N PRO A 205 13.00 15.55 -1.86
CA PRO A 205 13.20 16.24 -3.14
C PRO A 205 12.40 15.66 -4.32
N ASN A 206 12.07 14.36 -4.27
CA ASN A 206 11.22 13.70 -5.25
C ASN A 206 9.71 13.94 -5.04
N GLY A 207 9.32 14.71 -4.02
CA GLY A 207 7.93 15.03 -3.69
C GLY A 207 7.28 14.08 -2.67
N SER A 208 7.94 12.96 -2.33
CA SER A 208 7.44 11.95 -1.38
C SER A 208 7.26 12.54 0.01
N ARG A 209 6.23 12.10 0.73
CA ARG A 209 6.01 12.49 2.12
C ARG A 209 6.87 11.59 3.01
N PHE A 210 7.61 12.19 3.93
CA PHE A 210 8.48 11.50 4.88
C PHE A 210 8.03 11.87 6.29
N ASN A 211 7.72 10.86 7.10
CA ASN A 211 7.46 10.99 8.52
C ASN A 211 8.45 10.12 9.28
N ALA A 212 9.04 10.66 10.34
CA ALA A 212 9.89 9.88 11.24
C ALA A 212 9.57 10.21 12.70
N ILE A 213 9.66 9.17 13.54
CA ILE A 213 9.52 9.24 15.00
C ILE A 213 10.73 8.53 15.59
N ILE A 214 11.45 9.20 16.48
CA ILE A 214 12.65 8.69 17.13
C ILE A 214 12.42 8.51 18.64
N PRO A 215 13.31 7.78 19.36
CA PRO A 215 13.31 7.78 20.82
C PRO A 215 13.38 9.21 21.39
N PRO A 216 12.71 9.50 22.53
CA PRO A 216 12.04 8.55 23.42
C PRO A 216 10.60 8.17 23.04
N LEU A 217 9.99 8.78 22.01
CA LEU A 217 8.60 8.46 21.63
C LEU A 217 8.47 7.08 20.98
N ALA A 218 9.47 6.67 20.20
CA ALA A 218 9.50 5.35 19.59
C ALA A 218 10.24 4.35 20.49
N LEU A 219 9.50 3.67 21.37
CA LEU A 219 10.03 2.77 22.41
C LEU A 219 10.88 1.62 21.84
N ASP A 220 10.49 1.09 20.68
CA ASP A 220 11.15 -0.03 20.00
C ASP A 220 12.27 0.41 19.03
N GLY A 221 12.70 1.68 19.11
CA GLY A 221 13.65 2.30 18.20
C GLY A 221 12.97 3.12 17.09
N PRO A 222 13.76 3.80 16.24
CA PRO A 222 13.25 4.75 15.26
C PRO A 222 12.28 4.12 14.25
N VAL A 223 11.18 4.83 14.00
CA VAL A 223 10.13 4.45 13.06
C VAL A 223 10.04 5.47 11.95
N VAL A 224 9.91 5.03 10.70
CA VAL A 224 9.82 5.90 9.52
C VAL A 224 8.70 5.42 8.61
N THR A 225 7.90 6.35 8.10
CA THR A 225 6.94 6.10 7.03
C THR A 225 7.23 7.03 5.86
N ILE A 226 7.39 6.46 4.66
CA ILE A 226 7.59 7.22 3.43
C ILE A 226 6.48 6.84 2.46
N ARG A 227 5.70 7.84 2.07
CA ARG A 227 4.68 7.71 1.04
C ARG A 227 5.23 8.25 -0.27
N MET A 228 5.44 7.34 -1.22
CA MET A 228 6.13 7.66 -2.47
C MET A 228 5.28 8.60 -3.32
N PHE A 229 5.93 9.65 -3.84
CA PHE A 229 5.36 10.52 -4.85
C PHE A 229 5.73 9.96 -6.23
N GLY A 230 4.75 9.90 -7.13
CA GLY A 230 5.00 9.39 -8.48
C GLY A 230 4.48 7.98 -8.76
N SER A 231 3.54 7.45 -7.97
CA SER A 231 2.66 6.41 -8.52
C SER A 231 2.01 7.02 -9.77
N ARG A 232 2.33 6.47 -10.95
CA ARG A 232 1.75 6.93 -12.22
C ARG A 232 0.24 7.08 -12.02
N PRO A 233 -0.35 8.28 -12.22
CA PRO A 233 -1.78 8.47 -12.01
C PRO A 233 -2.51 7.41 -12.83
N LEU A 234 -3.46 6.70 -12.21
CA LEU A 234 -4.21 5.68 -12.92
C LEU A 234 -4.85 6.32 -14.14
N SER A 235 -4.64 5.74 -15.31
CA SER A 235 -5.32 6.17 -16.52
C SER A 235 -6.74 5.63 -16.55
N LYS A 236 -7.55 6.19 -17.44
CA LYS A 236 -8.90 5.69 -17.71
C LYS A 236 -8.89 4.22 -18.17
N ASP A 237 -7.86 3.81 -18.91
CA ASP A 237 -7.69 2.45 -19.39
C ASP A 237 -7.32 1.49 -18.26
N ASP A 238 -6.57 1.97 -17.25
CA ASP A 238 -6.27 1.21 -16.04
C ASP A 238 -7.53 0.92 -15.23
N LEU A 239 -8.48 1.86 -15.14
CA LEU A 239 -9.76 1.64 -14.45
C LEU A 239 -10.58 0.50 -15.08
N ILE A 240 -10.59 0.42 -16.41
CA ILE A 240 -11.25 -0.68 -17.15
C ILE A 240 -10.46 -1.98 -16.95
N ARG A 241 -9.13 -1.94 -17.09
CA ARG A 241 -8.26 -3.11 -16.94
C ARG A 241 -8.36 -3.74 -15.56
N PHE A 242 -8.44 -2.93 -14.51
CA PHE A 242 -8.65 -3.39 -13.13
C PHE A 242 -10.10 -3.78 -12.82
N LYS A 243 -11.01 -3.65 -13.79
CA LYS A 243 -12.45 -3.88 -13.63
C LYS A 243 -13.07 -3.02 -12.52
N ALA A 244 -12.46 -1.88 -12.22
CA ALA A 244 -13.04 -0.89 -11.32
C ALA A 244 -14.22 -0.17 -11.99
N PHE A 245 -14.16 -0.02 -13.31
CA PHE A 245 -15.20 0.58 -14.16
C PHE A 245 -15.49 -0.33 -15.35
N THR A 246 -16.75 -0.38 -15.79
CA THR A 246 -17.07 -0.81 -17.15
C THR A 246 -16.86 0.35 -18.14
N PRO A 247 -16.67 0.09 -19.45
CA PRO A 247 -16.58 1.15 -20.44
C PRO A 247 -17.78 2.12 -20.42
N GLU A 248 -18.98 1.60 -20.16
CA GLU A 248 -20.22 2.40 -20.10
C GLU A 248 -20.23 3.32 -18.87
N MET A 249 -19.79 2.83 -17.71
CA MET A 249 -19.65 3.65 -16.51
C MET A 249 -18.63 4.78 -16.72
N LEU A 250 -17.54 4.48 -17.43
CA LEU A 250 -16.50 5.46 -17.71
C LEU A 250 -17.02 6.55 -18.65
N ALA A 251 -17.75 6.17 -19.71
CA ALA A 251 -18.40 7.10 -20.63
C ALA A 251 -19.43 8.00 -19.91
N LEU A 252 -20.20 7.43 -18.98
CA LEU A 252 -21.14 8.20 -18.15
C LEU A 252 -20.40 9.23 -17.28
N MET A 253 -19.31 8.83 -16.61
CA MET A 253 -18.53 9.75 -15.78
C MET A 253 -17.84 10.83 -16.61
N GLU A 254 -17.29 10.48 -17.78
CA GLU A 254 -16.71 11.47 -18.70
C GLU A 254 -17.77 12.49 -19.15
N GLY A 255 -18.98 12.03 -19.48
CA GLY A 255 -20.11 12.90 -19.80
C GLY A 255 -20.51 13.81 -18.64
N ALA A 256 -20.61 13.26 -17.42
CA ALA A 256 -20.94 14.02 -16.22
C ALA A 256 -19.89 15.11 -15.90
N MET A 257 -18.60 14.79 -16.06
CA MET A 257 -17.49 15.74 -15.87
C MET A 257 -17.53 16.86 -16.90
N LYS A 258 -17.73 16.53 -18.19
CA LYS A 258 -17.86 17.54 -19.27
C LYS A 258 -19.10 18.42 -19.09
N ALA A 259 -20.18 17.86 -18.56
CA ALA A 259 -21.39 18.58 -18.20
C ALA A 259 -21.26 19.40 -16.89
N ARG A 260 -20.12 19.34 -16.20
CA ARG A 260 -19.81 20.06 -14.96
C ARG A 260 -20.78 19.75 -13.82
N LEU A 261 -21.20 18.49 -13.73
CA LEU A 261 -22.02 18.04 -12.61
C LEU A 261 -21.18 17.99 -11.34
N ASN A 262 -21.82 18.27 -10.20
CA ASN A 262 -21.18 18.13 -8.90
C ASN A 262 -21.09 16.64 -8.55
N ILE A 263 -19.88 16.14 -8.35
CA ILE A 263 -19.60 14.72 -8.06
C ILE A 263 -18.87 14.63 -6.72
N VAL A 264 -19.36 13.76 -5.84
CA VAL A 264 -18.71 13.44 -4.56
C VAL A 264 -18.27 11.99 -4.59
N ILE A 265 -16.98 11.73 -4.33
CA ILE A 265 -16.41 10.39 -4.29
C ILE A 265 -16.29 9.96 -2.82
N SER A 266 -17.07 8.95 -2.43
CA SER A 266 -17.14 8.43 -1.07
C SER A 266 -16.65 6.98 -0.97
N GLY A 267 -16.24 6.55 0.22
CA GLY A 267 -15.70 5.21 0.48
C GLY A 267 -14.80 5.16 1.73
N GLY A 268 -14.46 3.95 2.17
CA GLY A 268 -13.59 3.73 3.33
C GLY A 268 -12.15 4.27 3.16
N THR A 269 -11.40 4.37 4.25
CA THR A 269 -9.97 4.73 4.19
C THR A 269 -9.22 3.70 3.33
N GLY A 270 -8.35 4.17 2.44
CA GLY A 270 -7.61 3.29 1.52
C GLY A 270 -8.40 2.75 0.32
N SER A 271 -9.69 3.06 0.16
CA SER A 271 -10.52 2.55 -0.95
C SER A 271 -10.25 3.19 -2.33
N GLY A 272 -9.17 3.98 -2.46
CA GLY A 272 -8.81 4.62 -3.74
C GLY A 272 -9.59 5.89 -4.09
N LYS A 273 -10.27 6.55 -3.13
CA LYS A 273 -11.06 7.77 -3.40
C LYS A 273 -10.25 8.88 -4.10
N THR A 274 -9.15 9.28 -3.49
CA THR A 274 -8.27 10.34 -4.03
C THR A 274 -7.66 9.91 -5.37
N THR A 275 -7.36 8.62 -5.52
CA THR A 275 -6.89 8.06 -6.79
C THR A 275 -7.94 8.21 -7.89
N LEU A 276 -9.18 7.82 -7.61
CA LEU A 276 -10.30 7.94 -8.56
C LEU A 276 -10.59 9.40 -8.89
N LEU A 277 -10.57 10.29 -7.89
CA LEU A 277 -10.72 11.74 -8.08
C LEU A 277 -9.68 12.27 -9.06
N ASN A 278 -8.41 11.94 -8.83
CA ASN A 278 -7.32 12.37 -9.70
C ASN A 278 -7.47 11.83 -11.12
N THR A 279 -7.85 10.56 -11.29
CA THR A 279 -8.10 9.99 -12.62
C THR A 279 -9.25 10.68 -13.34
N LEU A 280 -10.40 10.85 -12.69
CA LEU A 280 -11.57 11.51 -13.31
C LEU A 280 -11.34 12.99 -13.59
N SER A 281 -10.49 13.66 -12.79
CA SER A 281 -10.13 15.07 -13.03
C SER A 281 -9.44 15.28 -14.39
N SER A 282 -8.84 14.24 -14.97
CA SER A 282 -8.25 14.29 -16.32
C SER A 282 -9.29 14.52 -17.43
N PHE A 283 -10.58 14.33 -17.16
CA PHE A 283 -11.67 14.62 -18.10
C PHE A 283 -12.11 16.09 -18.12
N ILE A 284 -11.59 16.92 -17.20
CA ILE A 284 -11.84 18.35 -17.20
C ILE A 284 -11.18 18.97 -18.44
N GLN A 285 -11.92 19.79 -19.18
CA GLN A 285 -11.42 20.44 -20.39
C GLN A 285 -10.30 21.45 -20.05
N SER A 286 -9.29 21.54 -20.91
CA SER A 286 -8.07 22.32 -20.64
C SER A 286 -8.26 23.84 -20.60
N ASP A 287 -9.39 24.34 -21.10
CA ASP A 287 -9.80 25.75 -21.05
C ASP A 287 -10.52 26.12 -19.74
N HIS A 288 -10.80 25.14 -18.87
CA HIS A 288 -11.42 25.39 -17.58
C HIS A 288 -10.38 25.79 -16.52
N ARG A 289 -10.74 26.78 -15.70
CA ARG A 289 -9.98 27.12 -14.50
C ARG A 289 -10.29 26.12 -13.38
N VAL A 290 -9.25 25.45 -12.87
CA VAL A 290 -9.35 24.51 -11.75
C VAL A 290 -8.72 25.12 -10.50
N ILE A 291 -9.40 25.00 -9.37
CA ILE A 291 -8.89 25.38 -8.04
C ILE A 291 -8.96 24.13 -7.17
N THR A 292 -7.82 23.72 -6.61
CA THR A 292 -7.73 22.59 -5.67
C THR A 292 -7.51 23.12 -4.25
N ILE A 293 -8.18 22.49 -3.28
CA ILE A 293 -8.03 22.79 -1.85
C ILE A 293 -7.81 21.43 -1.16
N GLU A 294 -6.64 21.24 -0.56
CA GLU A 294 -6.25 20.04 0.17
C GLU A 294 -5.77 20.43 1.57
N ASP A 295 -5.99 19.57 2.57
CA ASP A 295 -5.38 19.72 3.89
C ASP A 295 -3.86 19.46 3.77
N ALA A 296 -3.07 20.38 4.35
CA ALA A 296 -1.61 20.38 4.31
C ALA A 296 -0.99 19.36 5.26
#